data_AF-A0A8T5L5Y6-F1
#
_entry.id   AF-A0A8T5L5Y6-F1
#
_cell.length_a   1.000
_cell.length_b   1.000
_cell.length_c   1.000
_cell.angle_alpha   90.00
_cell.angle_beta   90.00
_cell.angle_gamma   90.00
#
_symmetry.space_group_name_H-M   'P 1'
#
loop_
_entity.id
_entity.type
_entity.pdbx_description
1 polymer ?
#
loop_
_entity_poly.entity_id
_entity_poly.type
_entity_poly.pdbx_seq_one_letter_code
_entity_poly.pdbx_strand_id
1 'polypeptide(L)' 'MPKRRARQRAKKEKVSSGTAFVGFLFLGLAFGILYNQVAVGVLVGLGLGFLAMVVLQYKGFE' A
#
# COMPACT_ATOMS: atom_id res chain seq x y z
N MET A 1 -33.35 -18.01 23.26
CA MET A 1 -33.29 -16.55 23.02
C MET A 1 -32.00 -15.98 23.63
N PRO A 2 -31.42 -14.89 23.12
CA PRO A 2 -30.32 -14.92 22.16
C PRO A 2 -29.03 -14.21 22.66
N LYS A 3 -27.85 -14.59 22.15
CA LYS A 3 -26.76 -13.62 21.88
C LYS A 3 -26.17 -13.87 20.50
N ARG A 4 -26.98 -13.48 19.50
CA ARG A 4 -26.54 -13.05 18.18
C ARG A 4 -25.47 -11.96 18.34
N ARG A 5 -24.42 -12.01 17.51
CA ARG A 5 -23.55 -10.89 17.10
C ARG A 5 -22.61 -10.35 18.18
N ALA A 6 -21.29 -10.64 18.09
CA ALA A 6 -20.26 -9.71 18.57
C ALA A 6 -18.79 -10.09 18.32
N ARG A 7 -18.44 -11.27 17.78
CA ARG A 7 -17.03 -11.57 17.41
C ARG A 7 -16.72 -11.33 15.93
N GLN A 8 -17.27 -10.26 15.36
CA GLN A 8 -16.79 -9.67 14.10
C GLN A 8 -15.76 -8.54 14.35
N ARG A 9 -15.27 -8.35 15.58
CA ARG A 9 -14.38 -7.24 15.89
C ARG A 9 -12.93 -7.64 15.69
N ALA A 10 -12.30 -6.94 14.76
CA ALA A 10 -10.86 -6.85 14.57
C ALA A 10 -10.18 -8.12 14.03
N LYS A 11 -10.65 -8.62 12.88
CA LYS A 11 -9.66 -8.98 11.85
C LYS A 11 -9.01 -7.63 11.51
N LYS A 12 -7.97 -7.23 12.27
CA LYS A 12 -7.00 -6.24 11.80
C LYS A 12 -6.51 -6.86 10.52
N GLU A 13 -7.10 -6.46 9.39
CA GLU A 13 -6.47 -6.66 8.11
C GLU A 13 -5.12 -5.97 8.29
N LYS A 14 -4.10 -6.78 8.59
CA LYS A 14 -2.72 -6.37 8.42
C LYS A 14 -2.69 -6.02 6.95
N VAL A 15 -2.90 -4.74 6.63
CA VAL A 15 -2.63 -4.19 5.31
C VAL A 15 -1.19 -4.56 5.10
N SER A 16 -0.99 -5.62 4.34
CA SER A 16 0.33 -6.19 4.13
C SER A 16 1.12 -5.06 3.51
N SER A 17 2.28 -4.74 4.07
CA SER A 17 3.17 -3.68 3.58
C SER A 17 3.47 -3.87 2.08
N GLY A 18 3.37 -5.11 1.57
CA GLY A 18 3.39 -5.41 0.14
C GLY A 18 2.24 -4.80 -0.67
N THR A 19 1.02 -4.74 -0.15
CA THR A 19 -0.13 -4.13 -0.83
C THR A 19 0.04 -2.62 -0.98
N ALA A 20 0.60 -1.94 0.04
CA ALA A 20 0.92 -0.52 -0.05
C ALA A 20 1.98 -0.27 -1.13
N PHE A 21 3.03 -1.11 -1.19
CA PHE A 21 4.06 -1.03 -2.23
C PHE A 21 3.49 -1.21 -3.65
N VAL A 22 2.64 -2.23 -3.86
CA VAL A 22 2.00 -2.46 -5.17
C VAL A 22 1.11 -1.28 -5.55
N GLY A 23 0.39 -0.67 -4.60
CA GLY A 23 -0.42 0.52 -4.85
C GLY A 23 0.41 1.71 -5.35
N PHE A 24 1.55 2.00 -4.73
CA PHE A 24 2.44 3.08 -5.19
C PHE A 24 3.09 2.78 -6.54
N LEU A 25 3.41 1.51 -6.83
CA LEU A 25 3.93 1.12 -8.14
C LEU A 25 2.90 1.34 -9.25
N PHE A 26 1.64 0.95 -9.02
CA PHE A 26 0.55 1.17 -9.98
C PHE A 26 0.24 2.66 -10.18
N LEU A 27 0.26 3.45 -9.10
CA LEU A 27 0.11 4.91 -9.19
C LEU A 27 1.24 5.55 -10.01
N GLY A 28 2.49 5.15 -9.76
CA GLY A 28 3.64 5.62 -10.53
C GLY A 28 3.55 5.22 -12.00
N LEU A 29 3.16 3.97 -12.29
CA LEU A 29 2.97 3.48 -13.65
C LEU A 29 1.86 4.26 -14.38
N ALA A 30 0.72 4.49 -13.72
CA ALA A 30 -0.38 5.28 -14.29
C ALA A 30 0.06 6.71 -14.60
N PHE A 31 0.84 7.33 -13.72
CA PHE A 31 1.46 8.63 -13.97
C PHE A 31 2.41 8.56 -15.16
N GLY A 32 3.29 7.56 -15.22
CA GLY A 32 4.23 7.37 -16.34
C GLY A 32 3.54 7.21 -17.69
N ILE A 33 2.41 6.50 -17.73
CA ILE A 33 1.61 6.35 -18.95
C ILE A 33 0.99 7.70 -19.35
N LEU A 34 0.48 8.48 -18.39
CA LEU A 34 -0.15 9.78 -18.65
C LEU A 34 0.82 10.77 -19.32
N TYR A 35 2.10 10.76 -18.93
CA TYR A 35 3.13 11.64 -19.49
C TYR A 35 3.95 10.98 -20.62
N ASN A 36 3.53 9.80 -21.10
CA ASN A 36 4.25 8.99 -22.09
C ASN A 36 5.72 8.70 -21.72
N GLN A 37 6.00 8.69 -20.42
CA GLN A 37 7.32 8.50 -19.81
C GLN A 37 7.22 7.38 -18.77
N VAL A 38 6.94 6.17 -19.26
CA VAL A 38 6.71 4.98 -18.42
C VAL A 38 7.89 4.69 -17.50
N ALA A 39 9.12 4.84 -18.01
CA ALA A 39 10.33 4.62 -17.21
C ALA A 39 10.38 5.56 -15.99
N VAL A 40 10.06 6.84 -16.17
CA VAL A 40 10.04 7.83 -15.09
C VAL A 40 8.93 7.50 -14.09
N GLY A 41 7.74 7.15 -14.57
CA GLY A 41 6.63 6.78 -13.68
C GLY A 41 6.91 5.55 -12.82
N VAL A 42 7.53 4.52 -13.40
CA VAL A 42 7.94 3.31 -12.66
C VAL A 42 9.01 3.64 -11.63
N LEU A 43 10.03 4.44 -11.96
CA LEU A 43 11.05 4.90 -11.02
C LEU A 43 10.46 5.69 -9.85
N VAL A 44 9.52 6.59 -10.15
CA VAL A 44 8.79 7.37 -9.14
C VAL A 44 7.93 6.45 -8.25
N GLY A 45 7.19 5.51 -8.85
CA GLY A 45 6.37 4.54 -8.10
C GLY A 45 7.20 3.62 -7.21
N LEU A 46 8.37 3.18 -7.68
CA LEU A 46 9.32 2.39 -6.91
C LEU A 46 9.91 3.19 -5.75
N GLY A 47 10.33 4.44 -6.00
CA GLY A 47 10.86 5.35 -4.98
C GLY A 47 9.85 5.68 -3.89
N LEU A 48 8.62 6.03 -4.27
CA LEU A 48 7.53 6.28 -3.32
C LEU A 48 7.11 5.02 -2.56
N GLY A 49 7.04 3.87 -3.23
CA GLY A 49 6.75 2.59 -2.60
C GLY A 49 7.81 2.20 -1.56
N PHE A 50 9.08 2.46 -1.87
CA PHE A 50 10.18 2.25 -0.93
C PHE A 50 10.08 3.18 0.28
N LEU A 51 9.86 4.48 0.07
CA LEU A 51 9.62 5.43 1.17
C LEU A 51 8.41 5.02 2.02
N ALA A 52 7.31 4.59 1.40
CA ALA A 52 6.13 4.14 2.11
C ALA A 52 6.42 2.92 2.98
N MET A 53 7.18 1.94 2.47
CA MET A 53 7.64 0.80 3.28
C MET A 53 8.53 1.25 4.44
N VAL A 54 9.52 2.12 4.19
CA VAL A 54 10.42 2.62 5.23
C VAL A 54 9.64 3.36 6.31
N VAL A 55 8.71 4.25 5.94
CA VAL A 55 7.88 5.00 6.89
C VAL A 55 6.95 4.08 7.67
N LEU A 56 6.30 3.11 7.01
CA LEU A 56 5.43 2.15 7.67
C LEU A 56 6.20 1.23 8.64
N GLN A 57 7.43 0.86 8.27
CA GLN A 57 8.33 0.08 9.13
C GLN A 57 8.85 0.91 10.31
N TYR A 58 9.23 2.17 10.08
CA TYR A 58 9.73 3.08 11.11
C TYR A 58 8.65 3.46 12.14
N LYS A 59 7.38 3.51 11.72
CA LYS A 59 6.26 3.85 12.59
C LYS A 59 5.74 2.68 13.45
N GLY A 60 6.44 1.54 13.48
CA GLY A 60 6.17 0.45 14.41
C GLY A 60 5.01 -0.46 13.99
N PHE A 61 5.16 -1.12 12.84
CA PHE A 61 4.37 -2.32 12.53
C PHE A 61 5.10 -3.56 13.08
N GLU A 62 5.14 -3.69 14.41
CA GLU A 62 5.35 -4.98 15.11
C GLU A 62 4.03 -5.77 15.14
#